data_AF-A0A2W4LHF2-F1
#
_entry.id   AF-A0A2W4LHF2-F1
#
_cell.length_a   1.000
_cell.length_b   1.000
_cell.length_c   1.000
_cell.angle_alpha   90.00
_cell.angle_beta   90.00
_cell.angle_gamma   90.00
#
_symmetry.space_group_name_H-M   'P 1'
#
loop_
_entity.id
_entity.type
_entity.pdbx_description
1 polymer ?
#
loop_
_entity_poly.entity_id
_entity_poly.type
_entity_poly.pdbx_seq_one_letter_code
_entity_poly.pdbx_strand_id
1 'polypeptide(L)'
;MTRALALLVLALGVLAAPSARGADGRFHPELARAAAALARTRGAEAYTALRRVWNAWDRADPLHVEEVLLAATKSPRLGPPERAYAATLAALARVRRGDLAAAQAQLRALGYLDRWLVLGPFSNEGKSGLFATHGPETELSAPITPAKPYPGAERPVRWRAVPKDAFPYGFLDFASLVRPEAKVCAFAASTVRDGDRAAKRRPVTVWVGSGGAFRMFWNGQEVFAHDAYTAHDFDRIAVTVPLEPGPNLLVLKVCGEDRAPVISVRVGDARGAPIAGLFVSNDLADVAAATERGAAPAPAARLPQAVEGPVQWFRRITDREGASAAQLEAHARYLDSTGGDDPARHLARDLAQRAAEREPTIERLLLAGKLSEDRNRANEWLTEAERRVAASGAPNRDVLLARAYHRRGSPNFREALPYFERVLALDPTDLDALRGLLELYNLAGLPRTALARIERAVEARPHSVGLLALYAAQLRLLGRTTDADEVEARYSGFRFDDPGYLGQTLELALERRDRAAAERWAERLLAVEP
;
A
#
# COMPACT_ATOMS: atom_id res chain seq x y z
N MET A 1 -42.32 31.08 -64.55
CA MET A 1 -43.05 30.46 -63.42
C MET A 1 -42.51 29.06 -63.21
N THR A 2 -41.73 28.80 -62.15
CA THR A 2 -41.80 27.58 -61.32
C THR A 2 -40.81 27.70 -60.15
N ARG A 3 -41.26 27.23 -59.00
CA ARG A 3 -40.81 27.54 -57.64
C ARG A 3 -39.50 26.86 -57.24
N ALA A 4 -38.85 27.49 -56.26
CA ALA A 4 -37.83 26.91 -55.40
C ALA A 4 -38.35 25.68 -54.63
N LEU A 5 -37.48 24.68 -54.43
CA LEU A 5 -37.60 23.69 -53.37
C LEU A 5 -36.20 23.32 -52.85
N ALA A 6 -36.11 23.21 -51.52
CA ALA A 6 -34.91 23.00 -50.72
C ALA A 6 -34.32 21.58 -50.87
N LEU A 7 -33.01 21.47 -50.63
CA LEU A 7 -32.37 20.19 -50.27
C LEU A 7 -31.38 20.44 -49.12
N LEU A 8 -31.76 19.87 -47.97
CA LEU A 8 -31.05 19.84 -46.70
C LEU A 8 -29.92 18.80 -46.80
N VAL A 9 -28.66 19.20 -46.70
CA VAL A 9 -27.53 18.25 -46.61
C VAL A 9 -27.19 18.06 -45.14
N LEU A 10 -27.62 16.93 -44.58
CA LEU A 10 -27.26 16.47 -43.24
C LEU A 10 -25.86 15.81 -43.34
N ALA A 11 -24.83 16.48 -42.83
CA ALA A 11 -23.49 15.91 -42.73
C ALA A 11 -23.44 14.92 -41.55
N LEU A 12 -23.42 13.62 -41.87
CA LEU A 12 -23.09 12.55 -40.93
C LEU A 12 -21.59 12.61 -40.59
N GLY A 13 -21.26 13.22 -39.44
CA GLY A 13 -19.96 13.08 -38.81
C GLY A 13 -19.82 11.70 -38.18
N VAL A 14 -19.07 10.81 -38.83
CA VAL A 14 -18.60 9.55 -38.24
C VAL A 14 -17.60 9.92 -37.13
N LEU A 15 -18.06 9.90 -35.89
CA LEU A 15 -17.20 9.90 -34.70
C LEU A 15 -16.46 8.57 -34.65
N ALA A 16 -15.27 8.52 -35.26
CA ALA A 16 -14.31 7.47 -35.02
C ALA A 16 -13.92 7.49 -33.53
N ALA A 17 -14.27 6.44 -32.80
CA ALA A 17 -13.80 6.21 -31.44
C ALA A 17 -12.27 6.30 -31.41
N PRO A 18 -11.67 6.87 -30.35
CA PRO A 18 -10.22 6.92 -30.23
C PRO A 18 -9.69 5.49 -30.17
N SER A 19 -9.06 5.05 -31.24
CA SER A 19 -8.30 3.81 -31.29
C SER A 19 -7.28 3.82 -30.16
N ALA A 20 -7.20 2.69 -29.45
CA ALA A 20 -6.20 2.45 -28.42
C ALA A 20 -4.82 2.81 -28.97
N ARG A 21 -4.18 3.86 -28.44
CA ARG A 21 -2.73 4.03 -28.57
C ARG A 21 -2.12 2.71 -28.12
N GLY A 22 -1.43 2.04 -29.05
CA GLY A 22 -0.88 0.71 -28.86
C GLY A 22 -0.15 0.61 -27.53
N ALA A 23 -0.43 -0.46 -26.77
CA ALA A 23 0.36 -0.80 -25.62
C ALA A 23 1.83 -0.87 -26.06
N ASP A 24 2.72 -0.20 -25.33
CA ASP A 24 4.16 -0.35 -25.56
C ASP A 24 4.50 -1.83 -25.40
N GLY A 25 4.89 -2.48 -26.50
CA GLY A 25 5.20 -3.91 -26.54
C GLY A 25 6.41 -4.29 -25.68
N ARG A 26 7.13 -3.30 -25.13
CA ARG A 26 8.19 -3.48 -24.14
C ARG A 26 7.68 -3.96 -22.79
N PHE A 27 6.45 -3.61 -22.40
CA PHE A 27 5.92 -3.94 -21.08
C PHE A 27 5.10 -5.22 -21.07
N HIS A 28 5.11 -5.90 -19.92
CA HIS A 28 4.13 -6.94 -19.63
C HIS A 28 2.70 -6.37 -19.81
N PRO A 29 1.75 -7.11 -20.40
CA PRO A 29 0.40 -6.59 -20.68
C PRO A 29 -0.32 -6.00 -19.46
N GLU A 30 -0.13 -6.58 -18.26
CA GLU A 30 -0.67 -6.01 -17.02
C GLU A 30 -0.05 -4.68 -16.64
N LEU A 31 1.27 -4.55 -16.75
CA LEU A 31 1.97 -3.29 -16.47
C LEU A 31 1.56 -2.21 -17.48
N ALA A 32 1.43 -2.57 -18.76
CA ALA A 32 0.94 -1.65 -19.78
C ALA A 32 -0.49 -1.14 -19.47
N ARG A 33 -1.40 -2.04 -19.04
CA ARG A 33 -2.75 -1.67 -18.60
C ARG A 33 -2.71 -0.77 -17.36
N ALA A 34 -1.84 -1.06 -16.39
CA ALA A 34 -1.67 -0.26 -15.18
C ALA A 34 -1.13 1.14 -15.49
N ALA A 35 -0.09 1.25 -16.33
CA ALA A 35 0.49 2.51 -16.78
C ALA A 35 -0.53 3.35 -17.58
N ALA A 36 -1.31 2.73 -18.46
CA ALA A 36 -2.38 3.40 -19.21
C ALA A 36 -3.52 3.89 -18.30
N ALA A 37 -3.84 3.17 -17.22
CA ALA A 37 -4.78 3.63 -16.21
C ALA A 37 -4.21 4.84 -15.47
N LEU A 38 -2.97 4.77 -14.99
CA LEU A 38 -2.28 5.86 -14.30
C LEU A 38 -2.18 7.13 -15.17
N ALA A 39 -1.95 6.99 -16.47
CA ALA A 39 -1.88 8.13 -17.38
C ALA A 39 -3.21 8.91 -17.51
N ARG A 40 -4.34 8.31 -17.13
CA ARG A 40 -5.70 8.88 -17.21
C ARG A 40 -6.23 9.37 -15.88
N THR A 41 -5.69 8.92 -14.74
CA THR A 41 -6.17 9.32 -13.42
C THR A 41 -5.62 10.69 -12.99
N ARG A 42 -6.33 11.33 -12.06
CA ARG A 42 -5.94 12.59 -11.40
C ARG A 42 -6.39 12.56 -9.95
N GLY A 43 -5.73 13.34 -9.09
CA GLY A 43 -6.04 13.42 -7.67
C GLY A 43 -5.93 12.06 -6.98
N ALA A 44 -6.78 11.81 -5.98
CA ALA A 44 -6.72 10.62 -5.11
C ALA A 44 -6.85 9.28 -5.86
N GLU A 45 -7.50 9.22 -7.03
CA GLU A 45 -7.55 7.99 -7.84
C GLU A 45 -6.17 7.54 -8.35
N ALA A 46 -5.20 8.45 -8.39
CA ALA A 46 -3.83 8.11 -8.75
C ALA A 46 -3.17 7.16 -7.75
N TYR A 47 -3.56 7.17 -6.46
CA TYR A 47 -3.01 6.26 -5.45
C TYR A 47 -3.33 4.80 -5.79
N THR A 48 -4.58 4.51 -6.15
CA THR A 48 -5.01 3.18 -6.60
C THR A 48 -4.31 2.78 -7.91
N ALA A 49 -4.14 3.71 -8.85
CA ALA A 49 -3.45 3.44 -10.10
C ALA A 49 -1.95 3.16 -9.91
N LEU A 50 -1.28 3.88 -9.01
CA LEU A 50 0.11 3.66 -8.62
C LEU A 50 0.27 2.31 -7.90
N ARG A 51 -0.66 1.95 -7.01
CA ARG A 51 -0.69 0.62 -6.39
C ARG A 51 -0.90 -0.50 -7.40
N ARG A 52 -1.66 -0.28 -8.47
CA ARG A 52 -1.79 -1.24 -9.56
C ARG A 52 -0.47 -1.44 -10.32
N VAL A 53 0.32 -0.38 -10.52
CA VAL A 53 1.69 -0.48 -11.08
C VAL A 53 2.58 -1.27 -10.13
N TRP A 54 2.58 -0.93 -8.84
CA TRP A 54 3.35 -1.64 -7.81
C TRP A 54 3.03 -3.14 -7.74
N ASN A 55 1.74 -3.50 -7.78
CA ASN A 55 1.27 -4.88 -7.71
C ASN A 55 1.61 -5.70 -8.97
N ALA A 56 2.10 -5.07 -10.05
CA ALA A 56 2.58 -5.78 -11.22
C ALA A 56 3.99 -6.38 -11.03
N TRP A 57 4.69 -6.07 -9.93
CA TRP A 57 6.07 -6.51 -9.65
C TRP A 57 6.27 -8.03 -9.78
N ASP A 58 5.31 -8.82 -9.28
CA ASP A 58 5.45 -10.27 -9.29
C ASP A 58 5.22 -10.90 -10.66
N ARG A 59 4.69 -10.14 -11.62
CA ARG A 59 4.28 -10.64 -12.94
C ARG A 59 5.11 -10.05 -14.07
N ALA A 60 5.37 -8.74 -13.99
CA ALA A 60 6.14 -7.98 -14.96
C ALA A 60 7.63 -7.98 -14.61
N ASP A 61 8.45 -7.43 -15.51
CA ASP A 61 9.84 -7.14 -15.21
C ASP A 61 9.93 -6.05 -14.12
N PRO A 62 10.58 -6.32 -12.97
CA PRO A 62 10.77 -5.36 -11.89
C PRO A 62 11.38 -4.03 -12.31
N LEU A 63 12.31 -4.03 -13.28
CA LEU A 63 12.94 -2.81 -13.79
C LEU A 63 11.93 -1.91 -14.49
N HIS A 64 11.03 -2.48 -15.27
CA HIS A 64 9.97 -1.73 -15.94
C HIS A 64 8.92 -1.20 -14.96
N VAL A 65 8.61 -1.94 -13.89
CA VAL A 65 7.70 -1.44 -12.84
C VAL A 65 8.29 -0.20 -12.18
N GLU A 66 9.57 -0.25 -11.82
CA GLU A 66 10.29 0.89 -11.26
C GLU A 66 10.35 2.06 -12.24
N GLU A 67 10.61 1.81 -13.52
CA GLU A 67 10.65 2.83 -14.58
C GLU A 67 9.32 3.62 -14.65
N VAL A 68 8.18 2.91 -14.62
CA VAL A 68 6.85 3.54 -14.64
C VAL A 68 6.62 4.39 -13.38
N LEU A 69 7.04 3.91 -12.21
CA LEU A 69 6.94 4.67 -10.95
C LEU A 69 7.83 5.93 -10.99
N LEU A 70 9.07 5.82 -11.47
CA LEU A 70 9.98 6.95 -11.64
C LEU A 70 9.44 7.98 -12.63
N ALA A 71 8.83 7.56 -13.74
CA ALA A 71 8.18 8.46 -14.68
C ALA A 71 7.01 9.21 -14.02
N ALA A 72 6.23 8.55 -13.17
CA ALA A 72 5.14 9.17 -12.43
C ALA A 72 5.62 10.28 -11.47
N THR A 73 6.80 10.14 -10.86
CA THR A 73 7.38 11.19 -9.98
C THR A 73 7.60 12.53 -10.67
N LYS A 74 7.70 12.54 -12.00
CA LYS A 74 7.95 13.72 -12.85
C LYS A 74 6.72 14.14 -13.67
N SER A 75 5.60 13.43 -13.52
CA SER A 75 4.41 13.65 -14.34
C SER A 75 3.73 14.97 -13.99
N PRO A 76 3.55 15.90 -14.94
CA PRO A 76 2.83 17.16 -14.68
C PRO A 76 1.33 16.96 -14.47
N ARG A 77 0.79 15.77 -14.76
CA ARG A 77 -0.62 15.43 -14.52
C ARG A 77 -0.93 15.10 -13.07
N LEU A 78 0.08 14.63 -12.34
CA LEU A 78 -0.03 14.29 -10.94
C LEU A 78 0.26 15.53 -10.10
N GLY A 79 -0.54 15.75 -9.05
CA GLY A 79 -0.28 16.80 -8.08
C GLY A 79 0.94 16.46 -7.22
N PRO A 80 1.42 17.42 -6.40
CA PRO A 80 2.56 17.17 -5.53
C PRO A 80 2.41 15.94 -4.60
N PRO A 81 1.25 15.68 -3.97
CA PRO A 81 1.07 14.49 -3.13
C PRO A 81 1.18 13.17 -3.89
N GLU A 82 0.56 13.09 -5.07
CA GLU A 82 0.58 11.87 -5.87
C GLU A 82 2.00 11.57 -6.39
N ARG A 83 2.77 12.61 -6.74
CA ARG A 83 4.19 12.45 -7.11
C ARG A 83 5.05 12.01 -5.93
N ALA A 84 4.76 12.51 -4.72
CA ALA A 84 5.44 12.06 -3.51
C ALA A 84 5.15 10.58 -3.22
N TYR A 85 3.89 10.15 -3.33
CA TYR A 85 3.52 8.74 -3.18
C TYR A 85 4.15 7.84 -4.25
N ALA A 86 4.19 8.28 -5.51
CA ALA A 86 4.91 7.57 -6.58
C ALA A 86 6.41 7.41 -6.25
N ALA A 87 7.03 8.46 -5.70
CA ALA A 87 8.42 8.44 -5.28
C ALA A 87 8.64 7.53 -4.06
N THR A 88 7.67 7.44 -3.14
CA THR A 88 7.72 6.46 -2.03
C THR A 88 7.75 5.04 -2.58
N LEU A 89 6.84 4.69 -3.51
CA LEU A 89 6.83 3.36 -4.14
C LEU A 89 8.11 3.08 -4.94
N ALA A 90 8.67 4.07 -5.64
CA ALA A 90 9.95 3.91 -6.33
C ALA A 90 11.12 3.67 -5.35
N ALA A 91 11.11 4.30 -4.17
CA ALA A 91 12.09 4.02 -3.13
C ALA A 91 11.94 2.60 -2.56
N LEU A 92 10.70 2.13 -2.34
CA LEU A 92 10.46 0.75 -1.91
C LEU A 92 10.86 -0.27 -3.00
N ALA A 93 10.72 0.07 -4.28
CA ALA A 93 11.23 -0.75 -5.39
C ALA A 93 12.77 -0.89 -5.32
N ARG A 94 13.48 0.16 -4.89
CA ARG A 94 14.93 0.11 -4.65
C ARG A 94 15.29 -0.81 -3.49
N VAL A 95 14.50 -0.81 -2.41
CA VAL A 95 14.64 -1.81 -1.31
C VAL A 95 14.47 -3.22 -1.86
N ARG A 96 13.42 -3.46 -2.68
CA ARG A 96 13.19 -4.76 -3.34
C ARG A 96 14.32 -5.25 -4.22
N ARG A 97 15.18 -4.34 -4.69
CA ARG A 97 16.32 -4.65 -5.54
C ARG A 97 17.67 -4.61 -4.81
N GLY A 98 17.67 -4.31 -3.51
CA GLY A 98 18.89 -4.21 -2.69
C GLY A 98 19.64 -2.89 -2.81
N ASP A 99 19.07 -1.88 -3.47
CA ASP A 99 19.64 -0.53 -3.51
C ASP A 99 19.17 0.29 -2.30
N LEU A 100 19.60 -0.16 -1.12
CA LEU A 100 19.13 0.35 0.17
C LEU A 100 19.52 1.82 0.37
N ALA A 101 20.75 2.19 -0.02
CA ALA A 101 21.24 3.55 0.13
C ALA A 101 20.42 4.56 -0.68
N ALA A 102 20.08 4.24 -1.94
CA ALA A 102 19.23 5.10 -2.76
C ALA A 102 17.80 5.19 -2.20
N ALA A 103 17.23 4.06 -1.74
CA ALA A 103 15.91 4.03 -1.12
C ALA A 103 15.84 4.97 0.10
N GLN A 104 16.79 4.84 1.02
CA GLN A 104 16.86 5.67 2.22
C GLN A 104 17.07 7.15 1.89
N ALA A 105 17.96 7.48 0.94
CA ALA A 105 18.17 8.85 0.51
C ALA A 105 16.91 9.48 -0.08
N GLN A 106 16.17 8.71 -0.89
CA GLN A 106 14.92 9.16 -1.50
C GLN A 106 13.81 9.36 -0.46
N LEU A 107 13.62 8.45 0.50
CA LEU A 107 12.62 8.59 1.55
C LEU A 107 12.90 9.79 2.47
N ARG A 108 14.17 10.02 2.82
CA ARG A 108 14.58 11.25 3.54
C ARG A 108 14.28 12.51 2.72
N ALA A 109 14.55 12.50 1.42
CA ALA A 109 14.27 13.64 0.55
C ALA A 109 12.76 13.92 0.39
N LEU A 110 11.89 12.93 0.60
CA LEU A 110 10.44 13.09 0.62
C LEU A 110 9.91 13.71 1.92
N GLY A 111 10.77 13.86 2.93
CA GLY A 111 10.43 14.48 4.22
C GLY A 111 9.78 13.52 5.21
N TYR A 112 9.97 12.19 5.06
CA TYR A 112 9.56 11.23 6.09
C TYR A 112 10.39 11.42 7.37
N LEU A 113 9.71 11.33 8.52
CA LEU A 113 10.31 11.48 9.83
C LEU A 113 11.05 10.20 10.24
N ASP A 114 12.31 10.35 10.64
CA ASP A 114 13.19 9.26 11.07
C ASP A 114 13.65 9.39 12.53
N ARG A 115 13.27 10.48 13.24
CA ARG A 115 13.59 10.69 14.65
C ARG A 115 12.35 10.62 15.51
N TRP A 116 12.36 9.69 16.46
CA TRP A 116 11.21 9.45 17.33
C TRP A 116 11.62 9.32 18.79
N LEU A 117 10.81 9.90 19.68
CA LEU A 117 10.63 9.45 21.05
C LEU A 117 9.38 8.56 21.08
N VAL A 118 9.43 7.46 21.82
CA VAL A 118 8.28 6.56 21.99
C VAL A 118 7.96 6.32 23.44
N LEU A 119 6.67 6.15 23.75
CA LEU A 119 6.16 5.83 25.08
C LEU A 119 5.02 4.82 24.95
N GLY A 120 5.09 3.72 25.70
CA GLY A 120 4.09 2.66 25.68
C GLY A 120 4.72 1.31 26.01
N PRO A 121 3.91 0.23 25.98
CA PRO A 121 2.51 0.22 25.56
C PRO A 121 1.53 0.61 26.67
N PHE A 122 0.35 1.08 26.26
CA PHE A 122 -0.87 1.27 27.04
C PHE A 122 -1.93 0.28 26.55
N SER A 123 -2.90 -0.06 27.40
CA SER A 123 -3.98 -0.98 27.00
C SER A 123 -4.85 -0.40 25.89
N ASN A 124 -5.20 -1.23 24.91
CA ASN A 124 -6.22 -0.97 23.91
C ASN A 124 -7.27 -2.10 23.87
N GLU A 125 -7.54 -2.72 25.02
CA GLU A 125 -8.56 -3.76 25.13
C GLU A 125 -9.91 -3.23 24.62
N GLY A 126 -10.55 -4.01 23.74
CA GLY A 126 -11.79 -3.64 23.07
C GLY A 126 -11.73 -2.33 22.27
N LYS A 127 -10.56 -1.94 21.74
CA LYS A 127 -10.33 -0.67 21.01
C LYS A 127 -10.58 0.60 21.83
N SER A 128 -10.76 0.47 23.15
CA SER A 128 -11.08 1.58 24.04
C SER A 128 -9.91 2.55 24.26
N GLY A 129 -8.68 2.03 24.13
CA GLY A 129 -7.45 2.75 24.40
C GLY A 129 -7.29 4.01 23.55
N LEU A 130 -7.80 4.03 22.31
CA LEU A 130 -7.77 5.23 21.46
C LEU A 130 -8.50 6.42 22.09
N PHE A 131 -9.68 6.17 22.65
CA PHE A 131 -10.60 7.19 23.18
C PHE A 131 -10.31 7.56 24.62
N ALA A 132 -9.84 6.59 25.42
CA ALA A 132 -9.50 6.82 26.81
C ALA A 132 -8.27 7.72 26.95
N THR A 133 -8.31 8.70 27.85
CA THR A 133 -7.16 9.56 28.15
C THR A 133 -6.12 8.77 28.95
N HIS A 134 -4.97 8.48 28.34
CA HIS A 134 -3.90 7.70 28.95
C HIS A 134 -2.53 8.35 28.77
N GLY A 135 -1.59 7.98 29.63
CA GLY A 135 -0.20 8.38 29.50
C GLY A 135 -0.03 9.90 29.55
N PRO A 136 0.62 10.53 28.54
CA PRO A 136 1.00 11.93 28.55
C PRO A 136 -0.07 12.87 27.98
N GLU A 137 -1.28 12.38 27.62
CA GLU A 137 -2.30 13.18 26.91
C GLU A 137 -2.68 14.49 27.60
N THR A 138 -2.66 14.54 28.92
CA THR A 138 -3.02 15.74 29.70
C THR A 138 -1.88 16.75 29.83
N GLU A 139 -0.67 16.41 29.38
CA GLU A 139 0.54 17.21 29.53
C GLU A 139 1.32 17.38 28.23
N LEU A 140 0.68 17.18 27.06
CA LEU A 140 1.33 17.35 25.74
C LEU A 140 1.77 18.79 25.44
N SER A 141 1.31 19.76 26.23
CA SER A 141 1.76 21.15 26.20
C SER A 141 2.93 21.44 27.17
N ALA A 142 3.44 20.44 27.88
CA ALA A 142 4.56 20.54 28.80
C ALA A 142 5.80 19.78 28.25
N PRO A 143 7.03 20.17 28.62
CA PRO A 143 8.24 19.45 28.23
C PRO A 143 8.18 17.96 28.60
N ILE A 144 8.64 17.09 27.69
CA ILE A 144 8.74 15.65 27.96
C ILE A 144 9.81 15.41 29.03
N THR A 145 9.43 14.72 30.12
CA THR A 145 10.34 14.30 31.18
C THR A 145 10.65 12.79 31.03
N PRO A 146 11.85 12.38 30.55
CA PRO A 146 12.14 10.98 30.22
C PRO A 146 12.04 10.00 31.38
N ALA A 147 12.44 10.44 32.58
CA ALA A 147 12.44 9.59 33.77
C ALA A 147 11.04 9.38 34.38
N LYS A 148 10.04 10.19 33.99
CA LYS A 148 8.68 10.12 34.54
C LYS A 148 8.01 8.80 34.11
N PRO A 149 7.62 7.94 35.06
CA PRO A 149 6.88 6.71 34.74
C PRO A 149 5.40 7.00 34.50
N TYR A 150 4.78 6.27 33.58
CA TYR A 150 3.35 6.25 33.33
C TYR A 150 2.79 4.84 33.56
N PRO A 151 1.55 4.68 34.06
CA PRO A 151 0.90 3.37 34.12
C PRO A 151 0.70 2.81 32.70
N GLY A 152 1.50 1.82 32.31
CA GLY A 152 1.39 1.12 31.02
C GLY A 152 0.45 -0.09 31.09
N ALA A 153 0.37 -0.84 29.99
CA ALA A 153 -0.54 -1.99 29.86
C ALA A 153 -0.27 -3.10 30.90
N GLU A 154 1.00 -3.47 31.09
CA GLU A 154 1.42 -4.52 32.04
C GLU A 154 2.36 -4.00 33.13
N ARG A 155 3.08 -2.92 32.85
CA ARG A 155 4.11 -2.35 33.73
C ARG A 155 4.26 -0.85 33.48
N PRO A 156 4.86 -0.10 34.41
CA PRO A 156 5.19 1.29 34.17
C PRO A 156 6.08 1.48 32.94
N VAL A 157 5.76 2.48 32.12
CA VAL A 157 6.47 2.81 30.87
C VAL A 157 7.03 4.23 30.91
N ARG A 158 8.06 4.49 30.13
CA ARG A 158 8.79 5.77 30.09
C ARG A 158 9.07 6.16 28.64
N TRP A 159 9.28 7.46 28.41
CA TRP A 159 9.75 7.94 27.12
C TRP A 159 11.17 7.44 26.85
N ARG A 160 11.42 7.01 25.63
CA ARG A 160 12.75 6.61 25.16
C ARG A 160 12.96 7.03 23.72
N ALA A 161 14.20 7.34 23.36
CA ALA A 161 14.57 7.61 21.99
C ALA A 161 14.63 6.31 21.19
N VAL A 162 14.09 6.35 19.97
CA VAL A 162 14.29 5.31 18.97
C VAL A 162 15.66 5.57 18.31
N PRO A 163 16.52 4.55 18.16
CA PRO A 163 17.76 4.70 17.42
C PRO A 163 17.53 5.19 15.99
N LYS A 164 18.40 6.07 15.50
CA LYS A 164 18.27 6.73 14.19
C LYS A 164 17.96 5.77 13.05
N ASP A 165 18.74 4.69 13.00
CA ASP A 165 18.82 3.81 11.84
C ASP A 165 17.95 2.56 12.01
N ALA A 166 17.16 2.49 13.09
CA ALA A 166 16.25 1.37 13.35
C ALA A 166 15.08 1.31 12.34
N PHE A 167 14.69 2.45 11.77
CA PHE A 167 13.53 2.54 10.87
C PHE A 167 13.83 3.42 9.64
N PRO A 168 14.78 3.01 8.78
CA PRO A 168 15.33 3.89 7.75
C PRO A 168 14.43 4.01 6.51
N TYR A 169 13.32 3.28 6.46
CA TYR A 169 12.40 3.17 5.32
C TYR A 169 11.10 3.98 5.48
N GLY A 170 11.11 5.00 6.35
CA GLY A 170 10.04 6.01 6.41
C GLY A 170 8.77 5.58 7.14
N PHE A 171 8.81 4.44 7.85
CA PHE A 171 7.74 3.98 8.73
C PHE A 171 8.30 3.51 10.07
N LEU A 172 7.55 3.69 11.14
CA LEU A 172 7.82 3.24 12.50
C LEU A 172 6.91 2.04 12.81
N ASP A 173 7.50 0.86 12.99
CA ASP A 173 6.77 -0.34 13.39
C ASP A 173 6.90 -0.55 14.90
N PHE A 174 5.76 -0.53 15.61
CA PHE A 174 5.75 -0.71 17.05
C PHE A 174 5.96 -2.16 17.47
N ALA A 175 5.84 -3.15 16.57
CA ALA A 175 6.12 -4.55 16.85
C ALA A 175 7.57 -4.75 17.31
N SER A 176 8.53 -3.97 16.80
CA SER A 176 9.93 -4.01 17.25
C SER A 176 10.19 -3.20 18.53
N LEU A 177 9.20 -2.47 19.04
CA LEU A 177 9.38 -1.51 20.12
C LEU A 177 8.68 -1.92 21.41
N VAL A 178 7.44 -2.39 21.36
CA VAL A 178 6.62 -2.60 22.56
C VAL A 178 6.31 -4.07 22.81
N ARG A 179 6.15 -4.44 24.07
CA ARG A 179 5.62 -5.74 24.50
C ARG A 179 4.57 -5.49 25.59
N PRO A 180 3.34 -6.03 25.46
CA PRO A 180 2.83 -6.87 24.36
C PRO A 180 2.67 -6.09 23.03
N GLU A 181 2.54 -6.83 21.92
CA GLU A 181 2.39 -6.25 20.57
C GLU A 181 0.92 -6.08 20.15
N ALA A 182 0.02 -6.92 20.66
CA ALA A 182 -1.40 -6.90 20.35
C ALA A 182 -2.19 -6.12 21.38
N LYS A 183 -3.26 -5.45 20.93
CA LYS A 183 -4.22 -4.66 21.73
C LYS A 183 -3.52 -3.60 22.57
N VAL A 184 -2.61 -2.87 21.95
CA VAL A 184 -1.85 -1.81 22.59
C VAL A 184 -2.03 -0.47 21.89
N CYS A 185 -1.97 0.58 22.68
CA CYS A 185 -1.70 1.94 22.21
C CYS A 185 -0.28 2.35 22.62
N ALA A 186 0.32 3.24 21.84
CA ALA A 186 1.60 3.86 22.16
C ALA A 186 1.61 5.31 21.65
N PHE A 187 2.56 6.09 22.16
CA PHE A 187 2.81 7.45 21.71
C PHE A 187 4.13 7.49 20.93
N ALA A 188 4.13 8.25 19.84
CA ALA A 188 5.32 8.65 19.12
C ALA A 188 5.38 10.17 19.06
N ALA A 189 6.51 10.75 19.44
CA ALA A 189 6.75 12.18 19.42
C ALA A 189 7.98 12.52 18.59
N SER A 190 7.90 13.61 17.84
CA SER A 190 9.00 14.14 17.03
C SER A 190 8.85 15.65 16.90
N THR A 191 9.95 16.34 16.63
CA THR A 191 9.94 17.78 16.36
C THR A 191 10.38 18.06 14.94
N VAL A 192 9.73 19.03 14.31
CA VAL A 192 10.09 19.51 12.98
C VAL A 192 10.30 21.02 12.98
N ARG A 193 11.30 21.49 12.24
CA ARG A 193 11.53 22.92 11.99
C ARG A 193 12.07 23.15 10.60
N ASP A 194 11.70 24.28 10.00
CA ASP A 194 12.20 24.67 8.69
C ASP A 194 13.47 25.52 8.85
N GLY A 195 14.60 24.81 9.03
CA GLY A 195 15.97 25.34 9.08
C GLY A 195 16.09 26.76 9.66
N ASP A 196 16.93 27.58 9.02
CA ASP A 196 17.02 29.03 9.29
C ASP A 196 16.12 29.84 8.33
N ARG A 197 15.26 29.16 7.55
CA ARG A 197 14.50 29.76 6.44
C ARG A 197 13.13 30.30 6.84
N ALA A 198 12.49 29.73 7.87
CA ALA A 198 11.15 30.15 8.27
C ALA A 198 11.18 31.28 9.30
N ALA A 199 11.17 32.53 8.82
CA ALA A 199 11.00 33.71 9.68
C ALA A 199 9.54 33.98 10.08
N LYS A 200 8.56 33.28 9.47
CA LYS A 200 7.12 33.53 9.65
C LYS A 200 6.30 32.24 9.69
N ARG A 201 5.22 32.28 10.46
CA ARG A 201 4.17 31.25 10.49
C ARG A 201 3.63 30.99 9.09
N ARG A 202 3.53 29.72 8.69
CA ARG A 202 2.97 29.32 7.38
C ARG A 202 2.22 27.99 7.44
N PRO A 203 1.23 27.74 6.57
CA PRO A 203 0.59 26.42 6.47
C PRO A 203 1.57 25.38 5.92
N VAL A 204 1.55 24.20 6.54
CA VAL A 204 2.18 22.95 6.05
C VAL A 204 1.17 21.82 6.14
N THR A 205 1.47 20.70 5.49
CA THR A 205 0.64 19.49 5.52
C THR A 205 1.39 18.36 6.19
N VAL A 206 0.77 17.71 7.18
CA VAL A 206 1.26 16.47 7.79
C VAL A 206 0.54 15.31 7.13
N TRP A 207 1.30 14.42 6.52
CA TRP A 207 0.80 13.23 5.84
C TRP A 207 1.06 12.01 6.72
N VAL A 208 0.00 11.31 7.08
CA VAL A 208 0.06 10.13 7.94
C VAL A 208 -0.43 8.93 7.16
N GLY A 209 0.45 7.93 7.05
CA GLY A 209 0.07 6.56 6.74
C GLY A 209 -0.04 5.76 8.03
N SER A 210 -1.11 4.97 8.18
CA SER A 210 -1.38 4.23 9.42
C SER A 210 -1.81 2.80 9.13
N GLY A 211 -1.22 1.86 9.86
CA GLY A 211 -1.78 0.54 10.13
C GLY A 211 -2.26 0.52 11.57
N GLY A 212 -3.57 0.54 11.77
CA GLY A 212 -4.23 0.85 13.04
C GLY A 212 -4.79 2.27 13.13
N ALA A 213 -5.42 2.56 14.26
CA ALA A 213 -6.07 3.83 14.55
C ALA A 213 -5.09 4.84 15.19
N PHE A 214 -5.34 6.14 15.06
CA PHE A 214 -4.51 7.16 15.70
C PHE A 214 -5.24 8.47 16.04
N ARG A 215 -4.66 9.22 16.98
CA ARG A 215 -4.95 10.63 17.23
C ARG A 215 -3.66 11.43 17.04
N MET A 216 -3.79 12.63 16.47
CA MET A 216 -2.66 13.51 16.17
C MET A 216 -2.79 14.82 16.92
N PHE A 217 -1.70 15.17 17.58
CA PHE A 217 -1.54 16.40 18.34
C PHE A 217 -0.40 17.21 17.73
N TRP A 218 -0.62 18.50 17.57
CA TRP A 218 0.35 19.46 17.06
C TRP A 218 0.50 20.59 18.06
N ASN A 219 1.71 20.79 18.58
CA ASN A 219 2.02 21.78 19.62
C ASN A 219 1.06 21.69 20.82
N GLY A 220 0.78 20.47 21.28
CA GLY A 220 -0.10 20.19 22.41
C GLY A 220 -1.61 20.18 22.12
N GLN A 221 -2.04 20.60 20.93
CA GLN A 221 -3.46 20.60 20.54
C GLN A 221 -3.80 19.41 19.64
N GLU A 222 -4.92 18.74 19.90
CA GLU A 222 -5.43 17.72 18.97
C GLU A 222 -5.90 18.37 17.67
N VAL A 223 -5.38 17.88 16.55
CA VAL A 223 -5.69 18.40 15.21
C VAL A 223 -6.42 17.38 14.34
N PHE A 224 -6.34 16.08 14.65
CA PHE A 224 -7.01 15.02 13.88
C PHE A 224 -7.16 13.71 14.65
N ALA A 225 -8.19 12.93 14.31
CA ALA A 225 -8.39 11.57 14.80
C ALA A 225 -8.85 10.64 13.67
N HIS A 226 -8.34 9.41 13.67
CA HIS A 226 -8.69 8.34 12.75
C HIS A 226 -8.93 7.05 13.54
N ASP A 227 -10.15 6.52 13.49
CA ASP A 227 -10.60 5.42 14.36
C ASP A 227 -10.69 4.05 13.66
N ALA A 228 -10.16 3.93 12.44
CA ALA A 228 -10.21 2.69 11.66
C ALA A 228 -8.97 1.82 11.88
N TYR A 229 -9.17 0.52 12.07
CA TYR A 229 -8.10 -0.46 12.27
C TYR A 229 -7.82 -1.17 10.95
N THR A 230 -6.80 -0.71 10.26
CA THR A 230 -6.49 -1.08 8.85
C THR A 230 -5.05 -1.58 8.72
N ALA A 231 -4.68 -2.14 7.57
CA ALA A 231 -3.27 -2.37 7.26
C ALA A 231 -2.58 -1.03 6.96
N HIS A 232 -1.24 -1.01 7.01
CA HIS A 232 -0.46 0.20 6.72
C HIS A 232 -0.39 0.48 5.21
N ASP A 233 -0.58 1.75 4.86
CA ASP A 233 -0.11 2.34 3.61
C ASP A 233 0.33 3.79 3.88
N PHE A 234 1.24 4.31 3.07
CA PHE A 234 1.76 5.66 3.16
C PHE A 234 0.73 6.70 2.72
N ASP A 235 0.88 7.93 3.24
CA ASP A 235 0.19 9.13 2.75
C ASP A 235 -1.36 9.04 2.70
N ARG A 236 -1.99 8.26 3.59
CA ARG A 236 -3.45 8.04 3.60
C ARG A 236 -4.27 9.26 3.98
N ILE A 237 -3.76 10.01 4.95
CA ILE A 237 -4.43 11.15 5.57
C ILE A 237 -3.50 12.37 5.46
N ALA A 238 -4.05 13.52 5.09
CA ALA A 238 -3.36 14.80 5.11
C ALA A 238 -4.05 15.77 6.05
N VAL A 239 -3.31 16.47 6.90
CA VAL A 239 -3.85 17.47 7.83
C VAL A 239 -3.06 18.76 7.69
N THR A 240 -3.75 19.88 7.51
CA THR A 240 -3.09 21.19 7.41
C THR A 240 -2.85 21.75 8.82
N VAL A 241 -1.60 22.06 9.13
CA VAL A 241 -1.18 22.59 10.44
C VAL A 241 -0.33 23.85 10.27
N PRO A 242 -0.32 24.77 11.25
CA PRO A 242 0.60 25.91 11.22
C PRO A 242 2.02 25.45 11.57
N LEU A 243 2.97 25.70 10.68
CA LEU A 243 4.39 25.64 11.01
C LEU A 243 4.82 27.00 11.58
N GLU A 244 5.08 27.01 12.89
CA GLU A 244 5.61 28.19 13.59
C GLU A 244 7.12 28.31 13.39
N PRO A 245 7.72 29.52 13.53
CA PRO A 245 9.17 29.67 13.61
C PRO A 245 9.76 28.82 14.76
N GLY A 246 10.83 28.08 14.47
CA GLY A 246 11.46 27.15 15.41
C GLY A 246 10.83 25.75 15.45
N PRO A 247 11.16 24.94 16.47
CA PRO A 247 10.62 23.58 16.64
C PRO A 247 9.08 23.51 16.74
N ASN A 248 8.46 22.57 16.04
CA ASN A 248 7.04 22.26 16.21
C ASN A 248 6.93 20.81 16.65
N LEU A 249 6.17 20.55 17.72
CA LEU A 249 6.03 19.23 18.31
C LEU A 249 4.84 18.50 17.66
N LEU A 250 5.14 17.36 17.03
CA LEU A 250 4.17 16.37 16.61
C LEU A 250 4.11 15.27 17.66
N VAL A 251 2.91 14.94 18.13
CA VAL A 251 2.66 13.73 18.93
C VAL A 251 1.54 12.93 18.28
N LEU A 252 1.77 11.64 18.11
CA LEU A 252 0.78 10.67 17.67
C LEU A 252 0.50 9.69 18.80
N LYS A 253 -0.78 9.50 19.13
CA LYS A 253 -1.24 8.33 19.87
C LYS A 253 -1.72 7.31 18.85
N VAL A 254 -1.12 6.14 18.81
CA VAL A 254 -1.38 5.10 17.80
C VAL A 254 -1.84 3.83 18.49
N CYS A 255 -2.78 3.10 17.90
CA CYS A 255 -3.40 1.94 18.53
C CYS A 255 -3.57 0.80 17.52
N GLY A 256 -3.14 -0.40 17.93
CA GLY A 256 -3.28 -1.65 17.21
C GLY A 256 -4.28 -2.59 17.88
N GLU A 257 -4.74 -3.59 17.12
CA GLU A 257 -5.61 -4.67 17.61
C GLU A 257 -4.86 -5.99 17.56
N ASP A 258 -4.99 -6.80 16.52
CA ASP A 258 -4.31 -8.10 16.43
C ASP A 258 -2.80 -7.97 16.17
N ARG A 259 -2.37 -6.81 15.71
CA ARG A 259 -0.98 -6.46 15.41
C ARG A 259 -0.63 -5.11 16.03
N ALA A 260 0.64 -4.90 16.32
CA ALA A 260 1.14 -3.61 16.74
C ALA A 260 0.86 -2.55 15.65
N PRO A 261 0.61 -1.29 16.04
CA PRO A 261 0.39 -0.24 15.06
C PRO A 261 1.66 0.06 14.26
N VAL A 262 1.49 0.49 13.02
CA VAL A 262 2.59 0.98 12.16
C VAL A 262 2.21 2.37 11.66
N ILE A 263 3.14 3.32 11.72
CA ILE A 263 2.91 4.67 11.18
C ILE A 263 4.00 5.07 10.19
N SER A 264 3.63 5.91 9.23
CA SER A 264 4.57 6.68 8.42
C SER A 264 4.14 8.14 8.46
N VAL A 265 5.06 9.06 8.65
CA VAL A 265 4.74 10.49 8.71
C VAL A 265 5.72 11.26 7.84
N ARG A 266 5.20 12.10 6.95
CA ARG A 266 5.99 13.13 6.28
C ARG A 266 5.34 14.50 6.40
N VAL A 267 6.17 15.54 6.29
CA VAL A 267 5.68 16.93 6.25
C VAL A 267 5.93 17.51 4.87
N GLY A 268 4.85 18.02 4.26
CA GLY A 268 4.86 18.72 2.99
C GLY A 268 4.51 20.20 3.14
N ASP A 269 4.76 20.98 2.10
CA ASP A 269 4.31 22.37 2.01
C ASP A 269 2.77 22.46 1.94
N ALA A 270 2.24 23.67 1.74
CA ALA A 270 0.80 23.91 1.64
C ALA A 270 0.12 23.17 0.47
N ARG A 271 0.90 22.63 -0.49
CA ARG A 271 0.43 21.85 -1.64
C ARG A 271 0.76 20.36 -1.49
N GLY A 272 1.38 19.95 -0.39
CA GLY A 272 1.82 18.58 -0.13
C GLY A 272 3.15 18.18 -0.78
N ALA A 273 3.91 19.12 -1.35
CA ALA A 273 5.25 18.84 -1.88
C ALA A 273 6.27 18.72 -0.74
N PRO A 274 7.33 17.89 -0.85
CA PRO A 274 8.40 17.85 0.15
C PRO A 274 9.02 19.24 0.42
N ILE A 275 9.28 19.55 1.69
CA ILE A 275 9.93 20.81 2.09
C ILE A 275 11.44 20.59 2.13
N ALA A 276 12.18 21.23 1.22
CA ALA A 276 13.64 21.15 1.21
C ALA A 276 14.25 21.86 2.44
N GLY A 277 15.10 21.14 3.17
CA GLY A 277 15.79 21.68 4.36
C GLY A 277 14.99 21.57 5.67
N LEU A 278 13.87 20.83 5.67
CA LEU A 278 13.17 20.50 6.90
C LEU A 278 14.07 19.66 7.83
N PHE A 279 14.23 20.11 9.07
CA PHE A 279 14.99 19.41 10.09
C PHE A 279 14.04 18.65 11.03
N VAL A 280 14.37 17.38 11.29
CA VAL A 280 13.61 16.48 12.16
C VAL A 280 14.48 16.10 13.34
N SER A 281 13.93 16.16 14.55
CA SER A 281 14.66 15.93 15.80
C SER A 281 13.81 15.23 16.85
N ASN A 282 14.45 14.42 17.69
CA ASN A 282 13.89 13.84 18.89
C ASN A 282 14.62 14.31 20.16
N ASP A 283 15.38 15.41 20.06
CA ASP A 283 16.05 16.04 21.21
C ASP A 283 15.02 16.68 22.15
N LEU A 284 15.20 16.44 23.44
CA LEU A 284 14.36 16.99 24.50
C LEU A 284 14.44 18.53 24.56
N ALA A 285 15.57 19.13 24.16
CA ALA A 285 15.71 20.58 24.08
C ALA A 285 14.78 21.17 23.00
N ASP A 286 14.69 20.53 21.83
CA ASP A 286 13.75 20.94 20.77
C ASP A 286 12.30 20.76 21.21
N VAL A 287 12.00 19.67 21.94
CA VAL A 287 10.68 19.42 22.52
C VAL A 287 10.30 20.50 23.52
N ALA A 288 11.20 20.85 24.45
CA ALA A 288 10.97 21.91 25.44
C ALA A 288 10.74 23.26 24.77
N ALA A 289 11.56 23.61 23.77
CA ALA A 289 11.38 24.85 23.03
C ALA A 289 10.02 24.91 22.28
N ALA A 290 9.50 23.78 21.80
CA ALA A 290 8.20 23.71 21.16
C ALA A 290 7.04 23.90 22.15
N THR A 291 7.13 23.31 23.35
CA THR A 291 6.07 23.35 24.36
C THR A 291 6.00 24.69 25.09
N GLU A 292 7.14 25.32 25.37
CA GLU A 292 7.21 26.67 25.94
C GLU A 292 6.46 27.72 25.09
N ARG A 293 6.55 27.62 23.75
CA ARG A 293 5.78 28.48 22.84
C ARG A 293 4.28 28.15 22.83
N GLY A 294 3.93 26.87 22.91
CA GLY A 294 2.54 26.40 22.91
C GLY A 294 1.72 26.85 24.13
N ALA A 295 2.38 27.31 25.20
CA ALA A 295 1.73 27.86 26.38
C ALA A 295 1.07 29.24 26.16
N ALA A 296 1.37 29.93 25.04
CA ALA A 296 0.70 31.18 24.67
C ALA A 296 -0.64 30.89 23.97
N PRO A 297 -1.80 31.37 24.49
CA PRO A 297 -3.11 31.11 23.90
C PRO A 297 -3.30 31.94 22.63
N ALA A 298 -2.81 31.46 21.49
CA ALA A 298 -3.27 31.96 20.20
C ALA A 298 -4.53 31.17 19.81
N PRO A 299 -5.67 31.81 19.53
CA PRO A 299 -6.80 31.10 18.96
C PRO A 299 -6.34 30.45 17.66
N ALA A 300 -6.45 29.12 17.56
CA ALA A 300 -6.12 28.39 16.36
C ALA A 300 -7.16 28.76 15.30
N ALA A 301 -6.92 29.85 14.56
CA ALA A 301 -7.64 30.11 13.33
C ALA A 301 -7.47 28.86 12.46
N ARG A 302 -8.56 28.11 12.26
CA ARG A 302 -8.54 26.89 11.45
C ARG A 302 -7.98 27.26 10.08
N LEU A 303 -6.82 26.72 9.76
CA LEU A 303 -6.24 26.89 8.44
C LEU A 303 -7.15 26.14 7.44
N PRO A 304 -7.40 26.72 6.26
CA PRO A 304 -8.18 26.02 5.25
C PRO A 304 -7.44 24.73 4.85
N GLN A 305 -8.14 23.60 4.90
CA GLN A 305 -7.62 22.32 4.43
C GLN A 305 -7.58 22.34 2.90
N ALA A 306 -6.44 22.77 2.33
CA ALA A 306 -6.29 22.91 0.88
C ALA A 306 -6.02 21.57 0.18
N VAL A 307 -5.45 20.59 0.90
CA VAL A 307 -5.07 19.29 0.36
C VAL A 307 -5.61 18.18 1.25
N GLU A 308 -6.20 17.16 0.66
CA GLU A 308 -6.76 15.99 1.34
C GLU A 308 -5.91 14.75 1.01
N GLY A 309 -5.79 13.83 1.97
CA GLY A 309 -5.32 12.48 1.69
C GLY A 309 -6.41 11.66 0.99
N PRO A 310 -6.06 10.53 0.35
CA PRO A 310 -7.01 9.69 -0.38
C PRO A 310 -8.18 9.21 0.48
N VAL A 311 -7.97 8.90 1.77
CA VAL A 311 -9.08 8.48 2.67
C VAL A 311 -10.13 9.58 2.80
N GLN A 312 -9.70 10.82 3.02
CA GLN A 312 -10.61 11.96 3.20
C GLN A 312 -11.32 12.29 1.88
N TRP A 313 -10.57 12.26 0.77
CA TRP A 313 -11.12 12.56 -0.55
C TRP A 313 -12.17 11.53 -0.98
N PHE A 314 -11.89 10.23 -0.83
CA PHE A 314 -12.81 9.16 -1.22
C PHE A 314 -14.09 9.20 -0.40
N ARG A 315 -13.99 9.34 0.93
CA ARG A 315 -15.17 9.52 1.80
C ARG A 315 -16.03 10.69 1.36
N ARG A 316 -15.42 11.87 1.11
CA ARG A 316 -16.16 13.06 0.67
C ARG A 316 -16.97 12.82 -0.61
N ILE A 317 -16.47 12.02 -1.56
CA ILE A 317 -17.19 11.76 -2.82
C ILE A 317 -18.19 10.59 -2.74
N THR A 318 -18.03 9.66 -1.78
CA THR A 318 -18.90 8.47 -1.65
C THR A 318 -19.96 8.57 -0.57
N ASP A 319 -19.74 9.38 0.47
CA ASP A 319 -20.64 9.49 1.62
C ASP A 319 -21.85 10.39 1.31
N ARG A 320 -21.77 11.18 0.24
CA ARG A 320 -22.90 11.97 -0.28
C ARG A 320 -23.95 11.08 -0.91
N GLU A 321 -25.22 11.48 -0.80
CA GLU A 321 -26.29 10.89 -1.57
C GLU A 321 -26.01 11.04 -3.09
N GLY A 322 -26.33 9.99 -3.85
CA GLY A 322 -26.14 10.00 -5.31
C GLY A 322 -24.72 9.75 -5.83
N ALA A 323 -23.76 9.28 -5.02
CA ALA A 323 -22.43 8.86 -5.50
C ALA A 323 -22.53 7.87 -6.68
N SER A 324 -21.79 8.09 -7.77
CA SER A 324 -21.92 7.25 -8.99
C SER A 324 -21.31 5.86 -8.80
N ALA A 325 -21.70 4.89 -9.64
CA ALA A 325 -21.12 3.54 -9.61
C ALA A 325 -19.59 3.56 -9.77
N ALA A 326 -19.06 4.42 -10.63
CA ALA A 326 -17.62 4.63 -10.80
C ALA A 326 -16.93 5.16 -9.52
N GLN A 327 -17.57 6.08 -8.79
CA GLN A 327 -17.00 6.61 -7.53
C GLN A 327 -16.96 5.56 -6.43
N LEU A 328 -18.04 4.78 -6.30
CA LEU A 328 -18.13 3.68 -5.35
C LEU A 328 -17.09 2.60 -5.67
N GLU A 329 -16.97 2.23 -6.94
CA GLU A 329 -15.95 1.28 -7.41
C GLU A 329 -14.53 1.77 -7.12
N ALA A 330 -14.21 3.03 -7.44
CA ALA A 330 -12.89 3.60 -7.23
C ALA A 330 -12.48 3.57 -5.75
N HIS A 331 -13.41 3.89 -4.84
CA HIS A 331 -13.20 3.82 -3.40
C HIS A 331 -13.03 2.35 -2.93
N ALA A 332 -13.88 1.42 -3.38
CA ALA A 332 -13.72 0.00 -3.05
C ALA A 332 -12.36 -0.56 -3.48
N ARG A 333 -11.90 -0.22 -4.70
CA ARG A 333 -10.58 -0.62 -5.20
C ARG A 333 -9.44 0.01 -4.42
N TYR A 334 -9.58 1.26 -3.98
CA TYR A 334 -8.60 1.91 -3.12
C TYR A 334 -8.46 1.15 -1.79
N LEU A 335 -9.58 0.84 -1.12
CA LEU A 335 -9.57 0.12 0.15
C LEU A 335 -8.97 -1.28 0.01
N ASP A 336 -9.38 -2.05 -1.01
CA ASP A 336 -8.86 -3.40 -1.30
C ASP A 336 -7.35 -3.39 -1.62
N SER A 337 -6.90 -2.48 -2.50
CA SER A 337 -5.50 -2.47 -2.95
C SER A 337 -4.50 -1.91 -1.94
N THR A 338 -4.96 -1.12 -0.98
CA THR A 338 -4.12 -0.52 0.07
C THR A 338 -4.25 -1.20 1.43
N GLY A 339 -5.17 -2.16 1.57
CA GLY A 339 -5.55 -2.70 2.89
C GLY A 339 -6.17 -1.63 3.79
N GLY A 340 -6.93 -0.70 3.21
CA GLY A 340 -7.56 0.43 3.88
C GLY A 340 -8.93 0.14 4.45
N ASP A 341 -9.49 -1.05 4.20
CA ASP A 341 -10.75 -1.47 4.80
C ASP A 341 -10.53 -1.95 6.24
N ASP A 342 -11.39 -1.50 7.14
CA ASP A 342 -11.44 -2.00 8.52
C ASP A 342 -12.27 -3.29 8.49
N PRO A 343 -11.71 -4.45 8.89
CA PRO A 343 -12.43 -5.72 8.82
C PRO A 343 -13.74 -5.75 9.59
N ALA A 344 -13.93 -4.86 10.59
CA ALA A 344 -15.18 -4.76 11.34
C ALA A 344 -16.26 -3.92 10.62
N ARG A 345 -15.88 -3.16 9.59
CA ARG A 345 -16.78 -2.23 8.87
C ARG A 345 -17.21 -2.74 7.50
N HIS A 346 -16.41 -3.61 6.86
CA HIS A 346 -16.72 -4.22 5.55
C HIS A 346 -17.05 -3.19 4.44
N LEU A 347 -16.43 -2.00 4.50
CA LEU A 347 -16.82 -0.88 3.65
C LEU A 347 -16.48 -1.16 2.17
N ALA A 348 -15.36 -1.85 1.89
CA ALA A 348 -14.97 -2.17 0.53
C ALA A 348 -16.00 -3.11 -0.15
N ARG A 349 -16.50 -4.10 0.59
CA ARG A 349 -17.57 -5.02 0.16
C ARG A 349 -18.83 -4.24 -0.19
N ASP A 350 -19.31 -3.40 0.73
CA ASP A 350 -20.58 -2.68 0.58
C ASP A 350 -20.52 -1.68 -0.60
N LEU A 351 -19.39 -0.99 -0.76
CA LEU A 351 -19.16 -0.09 -1.89
C LEU A 351 -19.12 -0.85 -3.23
N ALA A 352 -18.44 -2.00 -3.29
CA ALA A 352 -18.36 -2.80 -4.50
C ALA A 352 -19.71 -3.37 -4.91
N GLN A 353 -20.50 -3.87 -3.95
CA GLN A 353 -21.87 -4.34 -4.19
C GLN A 353 -22.75 -3.21 -4.73
N ARG A 354 -22.78 -2.05 -4.06
CA ARG A 354 -23.58 -0.89 -4.51
C ARG A 354 -23.14 -0.40 -5.89
N ALA A 355 -21.85 -0.46 -6.21
CA ALA A 355 -21.35 -0.11 -7.54
C ALA A 355 -21.90 -1.07 -8.62
N ALA A 356 -21.84 -2.38 -8.36
CA ALA A 356 -22.32 -3.42 -9.27
C ALA A 356 -23.84 -3.38 -9.46
N GLU A 357 -24.60 -3.11 -8.39
CA GLU A 357 -26.07 -2.98 -8.45
C GLU A 357 -26.53 -1.75 -9.24
N ARG A 358 -25.82 -0.63 -9.11
CA ARG A 358 -26.15 0.61 -9.83
C ARG A 358 -25.85 0.53 -11.31
N GLU A 359 -24.69 0.01 -11.67
CA GLU A 359 -24.24 -0.06 -13.06
C GLU A 359 -23.42 -1.34 -13.27
N PRO A 360 -24.07 -2.47 -13.58
CA PRO A 360 -23.39 -3.75 -13.69
C PRO A 360 -22.46 -3.77 -14.91
N THR A 361 -21.16 -3.80 -14.64
CA THR A 361 -20.09 -4.09 -15.62
C THR A 361 -19.36 -5.35 -15.19
N ILE A 362 -18.66 -6.02 -16.12
CA ILE A 362 -17.89 -7.23 -15.79
C ILE A 362 -16.91 -6.93 -14.65
N GLU A 363 -16.22 -5.80 -14.69
CA GLU A 363 -15.22 -5.39 -13.71
C GLU A 363 -15.81 -5.13 -12.32
N ARG A 364 -17.03 -4.56 -12.24
CA ARG A 364 -17.71 -4.32 -10.95
C ARG A 364 -18.30 -5.59 -10.38
N LEU A 365 -18.86 -6.45 -11.22
CA LEU A 365 -19.36 -7.77 -10.81
C LEU A 365 -18.23 -8.64 -10.26
N LEU A 366 -17.07 -8.65 -10.94
CA LEU A 366 -15.88 -9.36 -10.45
C LEU A 366 -15.34 -8.76 -9.15
N LEU A 367 -15.35 -7.43 -9.00
CA LEU A 367 -14.97 -6.78 -7.74
C LEU A 367 -15.93 -7.13 -6.59
N ALA A 368 -17.24 -7.07 -6.83
CA ALA A 368 -18.26 -7.45 -5.86
C ALA A 368 -18.18 -8.94 -5.48
N GLY A 369 -17.95 -9.82 -6.47
CA GLY A 369 -17.72 -11.24 -6.24
C GLY A 369 -16.44 -11.53 -5.43
N LYS A 370 -15.34 -10.81 -5.71
CA LYS A 370 -14.07 -10.94 -4.98
C LYS A 370 -14.21 -10.52 -3.51
N LEU A 371 -14.92 -9.43 -3.25
CA LEU A 371 -15.08 -8.86 -1.91
C LEU A 371 -16.28 -9.43 -1.14
N SER A 372 -17.06 -10.32 -1.75
CA SER A 372 -18.20 -10.96 -1.12
C SER A 372 -17.73 -11.98 -0.07
N GLU A 373 -18.29 -11.87 1.14
CA GLU A 373 -18.03 -12.79 2.25
C GLU A 373 -18.96 -14.01 2.23
N ASP A 374 -20.05 -13.93 1.46
CA ASP A 374 -20.93 -15.06 1.16
C ASP A 374 -20.55 -15.66 -0.19
N ARG A 375 -20.27 -16.97 -0.19
CA ARG A 375 -19.92 -17.75 -1.37
C ARG A 375 -21.04 -17.82 -2.41
N ASN A 376 -22.29 -17.96 -1.97
CA ASN A 376 -23.45 -18.00 -2.86
C ASN A 376 -23.63 -16.66 -3.55
N ARG A 377 -23.52 -15.57 -2.77
CA ARG A 377 -23.55 -14.21 -3.32
C ARG A 377 -22.39 -13.95 -4.29
N ALA A 378 -21.18 -14.41 -3.97
CA ALA A 378 -20.04 -14.35 -4.88
C ALA A 378 -20.31 -15.10 -6.20
N ASN A 379 -20.96 -16.27 -6.12
CA ASN A 379 -21.34 -17.06 -7.29
C ASN A 379 -22.40 -16.37 -8.15
N GLU A 380 -23.36 -15.67 -7.56
CA GLU A 380 -24.36 -14.88 -8.29
C GLU A 380 -23.70 -13.78 -9.11
N TRP A 381 -22.81 -12.99 -8.50
CA TRP A 381 -22.05 -11.95 -9.20
C TRP A 381 -21.22 -12.50 -10.36
N LEU A 382 -20.56 -13.63 -10.13
CA LEU A 382 -19.74 -14.28 -11.14
C LEU A 382 -20.58 -14.85 -12.29
N THR A 383 -21.72 -15.45 -11.98
CA THR A 383 -22.66 -15.97 -13.00
C THR A 383 -23.21 -14.83 -13.87
N GLU A 384 -23.45 -13.66 -13.26
CA GLU A 384 -23.84 -12.46 -14.00
C GLU A 384 -22.72 -11.95 -14.93
N ALA A 385 -21.48 -11.96 -14.45
CA ALA A 385 -20.33 -11.58 -15.26
C ALA A 385 -20.15 -12.53 -16.46
N GLU A 386 -20.33 -13.83 -16.26
CA GLU A 386 -20.28 -14.84 -17.33
C GLU A 386 -21.36 -14.62 -18.38
N ARG A 387 -22.60 -14.32 -17.96
CA ARG A 387 -23.70 -14.01 -18.89
C ARG A 387 -23.37 -12.82 -19.79
N ARG A 388 -22.72 -11.80 -19.24
CA ARG A 388 -22.29 -10.60 -19.99
C ARG A 388 -21.14 -10.88 -20.95
N VAL A 389 -20.21 -11.74 -20.56
CA VAL A 389 -19.13 -12.21 -21.44
C VAL A 389 -19.69 -13.07 -22.57
N ALA A 390 -20.67 -13.94 -22.30
CA ALA A 390 -21.30 -14.75 -23.34
C ALA A 390 -21.95 -13.88 -24.42
N ALA A 391 -22.52 -12.73 -24.05
CA ALA A 391 -23.08 -11.76 -25.00
C ALA A 391 -22.03 -11.06 -25.87
N SER A 392 -20.76 -10.99 -25.45
CA SER A 392 -19.68 -10.37 -26.25
C SER A 392 -18.98 -11.34 -27.21
N GLY A 393 -19.21 -12.66 -27.08
CA GLY A 393 -18.70 -13.69 -27.98
C GLY A 393 -17.21 -14.02 -27.85
N ALA A 394 -16.48 -13.38 -26.93
CA ALA A 394 -15.06 -13.60 -26.71
C ALA A 394 -14.78 -14.08 -25.27
N PRO A 395 -13.88 -15.05 -25.05
CA PRO A 395 -13.51 -15.47 -23.70
C PRO A 395 -12.85 -14.31 -22.94
N ASN A 396 -13.22 -14.14 -21.67
CA ASN A 396 -12.66 -13.12 -20.79
C ASN A 396 -11.74 -13.78 -19.75
N ARG A 397 -10.45 -13.41 -19.76
CA ARG A 397 -9.43 -13.94 -18.84
C ARG A 397 -9.83 -13.80 -17.37
N ASP A 398 -10.28 -12.61 -16.96
CA ASP A 398 -10.55 -12.31 -15.55
C ASP A 398 -11.78 -13.07 -15.03
N VAL A 399 -12.81 -13.25 -15.87
CA VAL A 399 -13.99 -14.08 -15.53
C VAL A 399 -13.63 -15.56 -15.43
N LEU A 400 -12.84 -16.08 -16.38
CA LEU A 400 -12.38 -17.47 -16.34
C LEU A 400 -11.54 -17.75 -15.09
N LEU A 401 -10.64 -16.84 -14.74
CA LEU A 401 -9.80 -16.95 -13.55
C LEU A 401 -10.64 -16.88 -12.26
N ALA A 402 -11.58 -15.94 -12.18
CA ALA A 402 -12.50 -15.85 -11.04
C ALA A 402 -13.34 -17.13 -10.87
N ARG A 403 -13.80 -17.73 -11.98
CA ARG A 403 -14.50 -19.03 -11.95
C ARG A 403 -13.59 -20.18 -11.54
N ALA A 404 -12.35 -20.20 -12.00
CA ALA A 404 -11.36 -21.19 -11.59
C ALA A 404 -11.14 -21.16 -10.06
N TYR A 405 -10.89 -19.99 -9.48
CA TYR A 405 -10.73 -19.85 -8.03
C TYR A 405 -12.00 -20.17 -7.25
N HIS A 406 -13.17 -19.75 -7.75
CA HIS A 406 -14.44 -20.10 -7.12
C HIS A 406 -14.67 -21.62 -7.08
N ARG A 407 -14.34 -22.35 -8.16
CA ARG A 407 -14.42 -23.82 -8.19
C ARG A 407 -13.33 -24.46 -7.33
N ARG A 408 -12.10 -23.91 -7.33
CA ARG A 408 -10.97 -24.42 -6.54
C ARG A 408 -11.28 -24.44 -5.04
N GLY A 409 -12.02 -23.45 -4.54
CA GLY A 409 -12.47 -23.41 -3.16
C GLY A 409 -13.67 -24.32 -2.84
N SER A 410 -14.27 -25.01 -3.83
CA SER A 410 -15.45 -25.88 -3.64
C SER A 410 -15.07 -27.31 -3.23
N PRO A 411 -16.02 -28.11 -2.71
CA PRO A 411 -15.82 -29.55 -2.54
C PRO A 411 -15.36 -30.25 -3.83
N ASN A 412 -15.80 -29.76 -4.99
CA ASN A 412 -15.42 -30.24 -6.31
C ASN A 412 -14.21 -29.48 -6.88
N PHE A 413 -13.17 -29.25 -6.08
CA PHE A 413 -12.02 -28.41 -6.46
C PHE A 413 -11.34 -28.79 -7.79
N ARG A 414 -11.44 -30.05 -8.21
CA ARG A 414 -10.91 -30.55 -9.49
C ARG A 414 -11.61 -29.95 -10.71
N GLU A 415 -12.86 -29.49 -10.57
CA GLU A 415 -13.59 -28.79 -11.63
C GLU A 415 -12.98 -27.42 -11.98
N ALA A 416 -12.01 -26.92 -11.20
CA ALA A 416 -11.27 -25.71 -11.54
C ALA A 416 -10.29 -25.91 -12.71
N LEU A 417 -9.81 -27.14 -12.92
CA LEU A 417 -8.76 -27.45 -13.89
C LEU A 417 -9.07 -26.96 -15.32
N PRO A 418 -10.27 -27.23 -15.89
CA PRO A 418 -10.58 -26.77 -17.24
C PRO A 418 -10.60 -25.24 -17.36
N TYR A 419 -10.92 -24.51 -16.28
CA TYR A 419 -10.91 -23.06 -16.30
C TYR A 419 -9.50 -22.49 -16.27
N PHE A 420 -8.60 -23.05 -15.46
CA PHE A 420 -7.18 -22.66 -15.48
C PHE A 420 -6.55 -22.94 -16.85
N GLU A 421 -6.81 -24.10 -17.46
CA GLU A 421 -6.33 -24.42 -18.81
C GLU A 421 -6.84 -23.44 -19.86
N ARG A 422 -8.11 -23.01 -19.77
CA ARG A 422 -8.67 -21.99 -20.66
C ARG A 422 -8.02 -20.61 -20.46
N VAL A 423 -7.64 -20.24 -19.24
CA VAL A 423 -6.86 -19.01 -19.01
C VAL A 423 -5.48 -19.13 -19.65
N LEU A 424 -4.81 -20.27 -19.47
CA LEU A 424 -3.47 -20.51 -20.02
C LEU A 424 -3.45 -20.65 -21.55
N ALA A 425 -4.58 -20.99 -22.16
CA ALA A 425 -4.75 -20.92 -23.61
C ALA A 425 -4.78 -19.47 -24.13
N LEU A 426 -5.19 -18.49 -23.30
CA LEU A 426 -5.16 -17.06 -23.63
C LEU A 426 -3.79 -16.44 -23.32
N ASP A 427 -3.23 -16.78 -22.16
CA ASP A 427 -1.90 -16.34 -21.72
C ASP A 427 -1.17 -17.53 -21.06
N PRO A 428 -0.25 -18.20 -21.79
CA PRO A 428 0.51 -19.33 -21.25
C PRO A 428 1.38 -18.99 -20.04
N THR A 429 1.59 -17.71 -19.75
CA THR A 429 2.42 -17.21 -18.64
C THR A 429 1.60 -16.58 -17.51
N ASP A 430 0.28 -16.76 -17.52
CA ASP A 430 -0.60 -16.24 -16.49
C ASP A 430 -0.24 -16.81 -15.10
N LEU A 431 0.31 -15.94 -14.25
CA LEU A 431 0.84 -16.32 -12.94
C LEU A 431 -0.22 -16.96 -12.04
N ASP A 432 -1.42 -16.39 -12.02
CA ASP A 432 -2.50 -16.81 -11.12
C ASP A 432 -3.04 -18.17 -11.57
N ALA A 433 -3.24 -18.36 -12.88
CA ALA A 433 -3.69 -19.62 -13.43
C ALA A 433 -2.63 -20.73 -13.32
N LEU A 434 -1.35 -20.42 -13.54
CA LEU A 434 -0.26 -21.35 -13.29
C LEU A 434 -0.25 -21.78 -11.83
N ARG A 435 -0.28 -20.84 -10.87
CA ARG A 435 -0.31 -21.18 -9.44
C ARG A 435 -1.42 -22.19 -9.10
N GLY A 436 -2.64 -21.93 -9.56
CA GLY A 436 -3.78 -22.83 -9.35
C GLY A 436 -3.61 -24.18 -10.05
N LEU A 437 -3.08 -24.19 -11.28
CA LEU A 437 -2.81 -25.41 -12.03
C LEU A 437 -1.75 -26.29 -11.36
N LEU A 438 -0.62 -25.70 -10.94
CA LEU A 438 0.47 -26.41 -10.27
C LEU A 438 -0.02 -27.06 -8.97
N GLU A 439 -0.79 -26.33 -8.17
CA GLU A 439 -1.39 -26.85 -6.95
C GLU A 439 -2.26 -28.08 -7.23
N LEU A 440 -3.14 -28.02 -8.23
CA LEU A 440 -4.00 -29.14 -8.61
C LEU A 440 -3.21 -30.36 -9.10
N TYR A 441 -2.15 -30.16 -9.87
CA TYR A 441 -1.28 -31.26 -10.30
C TYR A 441 -0.52 -31.89 -9.13
N ASN A 442 -0.02 -31.08 -8.21
CA ASN A 442 0.68 -31.58 -7.02
C ASN A 442 -0.28 -32.41 -6.14
N LEU A 443 -1.51 -31.94 -5.92
CA LEU A 443 -2.56 -32.69 -5.23
C LEU A 443 -2.97 -33.98 -5.95
N ALA A 444 -2.82 -34.03 -7.27
CA ALA A 444 -3.07 -35.22 -8.08
C ALA A 444 -1.87 -36.19 -8.15
N GLY A 445 -0.75 -35.90 -7.46
CA GLY A 445 0.45 -36.73 -7.51
C GLY A 445 1.23 -36.60 -8.82
N LEU A 446 1.09 -35.47 -9.54
CA LEU A 446 1.72 -35.20 -10.84
C LEU A 446 2.75 -34.05 -10.81
N PRO A 447 3.72 -34.02 -9.87
CA PRO A 447 4.62 -32.88 -9.72
C PRO A 447 5.61 -32.70 -10.90
N ARG A 448 5.93 -33.77 -11.64
CA ARG A 448 6.76 -33.66 -12.86
C ARG A 448 6.02 -32.96 -14.01
N THR A 449 4.71 -33.20 -14.12
CA THR A 449 3.86 -32.50 -15.09
C THR A 449 3.77 -31.03 -14.73
N ALA A 450 3.56 -30.70 -13.46
CA ALA A 450 3.57 -29.32 -12.97
C ALA A 450 4.90 -28.61 -13.28
N LEU A 451 6.03 -29.28 -13.06
CA LEU A 451 7.36 -28.75 -13.35
C LEU A 451 7.53 -28.36 -14.83
N ALA A 452 7.16 -29.24 -15.76
CA ALA A 452 7.27 -28.97 -17.19
C ALA A 452 6.41 -27.77 -17.64
N ARG A 453 5.31 -27.49 -16.94
CA ARG A 453 4.44 -26.33 -17.24
C ARG A 453 5.08 -25.03 -16.78
N ILE A 454 5.60 -24.97 -15.56
CA ILE A 454 6.23 -23.75 -15.02
C ILE A 454 7.57 -23.44 -15.68
N GLU A 455 8.33 -24.46 -16.08
CA GLU A 455 9.62 -24.29 -16.77
C GLU A 455 9.46 -23.48 -18.07
N ARG A 456 8.50 -23.88 -18.92
CA ARG A 456 8.16 -23.12 -20.16
C ARG A 456 7.71 -21.69 -19.87
N ALA A 457 6.98 -21.47 -18.77
CA ALA A 457 6.52 -20.14 -18.40
C ALA A 457 7.69 -19.24 -17.96
N VAL A 458 8.63 -19.78 -17.19
CA VAL A 458 9.86 -19.07 -16.79
C VAL A 458 10.77 -18.80 -17.99
N GLU A 459 10.89 -19.73 -18.94
CA GLU A 459 11.62 -19.51 -20.20
C GLU A 459 11.05 -18.33 -20.99
N ALA A 460 9.72 -18.24 -21.09
CA ALA A 460 9.04 -17.14 -21.76
C ALA A 460 9.12 -15.81 -21.00
N ARG A 461 9.22 -15.87 -19.66
CA ARG A 461 9.23 -14.69 -18.76
C ARG A 461 10.31 -14.83 -17.68
N PRO A 462 11.60 -14.71 -18.03
CA PRO A 462 12.71 -15.05 -17.14
C PRO A 462 12.89 -14.11 -15.95
N HIS A 463 12.27 -12.93 -15.96
CA HIS A 463 12.34 -11.92 -14.91
C HIS A 463 11.06 -11.83 -14.06
N SER A 464 10.07 -12.70 -14.30
CA SER A 464 8.85 -12.72 -13.50
C SER A 464 9.14 -13.34 -12.14
N VAL A 465 9.15 -12.50 -11.10
CA VAL A 465 9.43 -12.89 -9.72
C VAL A 465 8.48 -13.99 -9.24
N GLY A 466 7.19 -13.86 -9.53
CA GLY A 466 6.19 -14.85 -9.15
C GLY A 466 6.40 -16.20 -9.83
N LEU A 467 6.81 -16.21 -11.10
CA LEU A 467 7.11 -17.47 -11.81
C LEU A 467 8.40 -18.11 -11.29
N LEU A 468 9.44 -17.31 -10.98
CA LEU A 468 10.66 -17.81 -10.35
C LEU A 468 10.36 -18.46 -9.00
N ALA A 469 9.52 -17.83 -8.16
CA ALA A 469 9.11 -18.38 -6.88
C ALA A 469 8.36 -19.72 -7.02
N LEU A 470 7.40 -19.80 -7.96
CA LEU A 470 6.68 -21.05 -8.24
C LEU A 470 7.61 -22.15 -8.77
N TYR A 471 8.56 -21.79 -9.64
CA TYR A 471 9.51 -22.75 -10.21
C TYR A 471 10.46 -23.31 -9.15
N ALA A 472 11.04 -22.44 -8.32
CA ALA A 472 11.87 -22.83 -7.19
C ALA A 472 11.13 -23.78 -6.24
N ALA A 473 9.90 -23.42 -5.85
CA ALA A 473 9.06 -24.26 -4.98
C ALA A 473 8.79 -25.64 -5.62
N GLN A 474 8.54 -25.69 -6.94
CA GLN A 474 8.31 -26.95 -7.64
C GLN A 474 9.57 -27.82 -7.73
N LEU A 475 10.75 -27.22 -7.90
CA LEU A 475 12.05 -27.92 -7.88
C LEU A 475 12.36 -28.49 -6.49
N ARG A 476 12.12 -27.70 -5.43
CA ARG A 476 12.24 -28.13 -4.02
C ARG A 476 11.36 -29.36 -3.76
N LEU A 477 10.10 -29.32 -4.19
CA LEU A 477 9.14 -30.43 -4.02
C LEU A 477 9.63 -31.74 -4.66
N LEU A 478 10.38 -31.66 -5.77
CA LEU A 478 10.94 -32.80 -6.48
C LEU A 478 12.32 -33.24 -5.97
N GLY A 479 12.86 -32.59 -4.93
CA GLY A 479 14.21 -32.86 -4.42
C GLY A 479 15.34 -32.37 -5.33
N ARG A 480 15.04 -31.50 -6.32
CA ARG A 480 16.04 -30.88 -7.22
C ARG A 480 16.67 -29.66 -6.56
N THR A 481 17.39 -29.89 -5.46
CA THR A 481 17.90 -28.83 -4.57
C THR A 481 18.84 -27.85 -5.26
N THR A 482 19.81 -28.33 -6.03
CA THR A 482 20.78 -27.46 -6.73
C THR A 482 20.10 -26.52 -7.72
N ASP A 483 19.18 -27.06 -8.53
CA ASP A 483 18.44 -26.27 -9.51
C ASP A 483 17.52 -25.24 -8.81
N ALA A 484 16.91 -25.62 -7.68
CA ALA A 484 16.12 -24.71 -6.88
C ALA A 484 16.97 -23.54 -6.34
N ASP A 485 18.16 -23.83 -5.80
CA ASP A 485 19.09 -22.82 -5.28
C ASP A 485 19.49 -21.80 -6.37
N GLU A 486 19.71 -22.25 -7.62
CA GLU A 486 20.01 -21.36 -8.76
C GLU A 486 18.83 -20.44 -9.12
N VAL A 487 17.62 -20.99 -9.14
CA VAL A 487 16.40 -20.21 -9.42
C VAL A 487 16.11 -19.23 -8.29
N GLU A 488 16.31 -19.64 -7.05
CA GLU A 488 16.16 -18.79 -5.87
C GLU A 488 17.19 -17.65 -5.85
N ALA A 489 18.42 -17.88 -6.32
CA ALA A 489 19.39 -16.80 -6.50
C ALA A 489 18.91 -15.74 -7.50
N ARG A 490 18.28 -16.16 -8.61
CA ARG A 490 17.64 -15.24 -9.57
C ARG A 490 16.46 -14.50 -8.94
N TYR A 491 15.60 -15.21 -8.20
CA TYR A 491 14.49 -14.60 -7.45
C TYR A 491 14.99 -13.53 -6.48
N SER A 492 16.01 -13.86 -5.69
CA SER A 492 16.63 -12.99 -4.69
C SER A 492 17.21 -11.71 -5.28
N GLY A 493 17.66 -11.73 -6.54
CA GLY A 493 18.12 -10.53 -7.27
C GLY A 493 17.02 -9.51 -7.55
N PHE A 494 15.75 -9.94 -7.57
CA PHE A 494 14.57 -9.09 -7.79
C PHE A 494 13.69 -8.90 -6.54
N ARG A 495 13.94 -9.71 -5.50
CA ARG A 495 13.29 -9.66 -4.18
C ARG A 495 14.36 -9.73 -3.10
N PHE A 496 15.20 -8.70 -3.09
CA PHE A 496 16.28 -8.57 -2.13
C PHE A 496 15.77 -8.56 -0.69
N ASP A 497 14.56 -8.04 -0.51
CA ASP A 497 13.87 -7.70 0.72
C ASP A 497 12.89 -8.76 1.23
N ASP A 498 12.88 -9.98 0.70
CA ASP A 498 11.93 -11.00 1.15
C ASP A 498 12.37 -11.62 2.49
N PRO A 499 11.70 -11.29 3.63
CA PRO A 499 12.11 -11.81 4.93
C PRO A 499 11.91 -13.31 5.06
N GLY A 500 10.93 -13.89 4.37
CA GLY A 500 10.67 -15.33 4.38
C GLY A 500 11.82 -16.09 3.72
N TYR A 501 12.30 -15.60 2.57
CA TYR A 501 13.47 -16.16 1.89
C TYR A 501 14.75 -15.99 2.73
N LEU A 502 14.96 -14.80 3.30
CA LEU A 502 16.15 -14.51 4.12
C LEU A 502 16.19 -15.34 5.40
N GLY A 503 15.06 -15.50 6.08
CA GLY A 503 14.93 -16.36 7.26
C GLY A 503 15.26 -17.82 6.94
N GLN A 504 14.64 -18.38 5.88
CA GLN A 504 14.89 -19.77 5.46
C GLN A 504 16.35 -20.02 5.07
N THR A 505 16.97 -19.09 4.35
CA THR A 505 18.38 -19.24 3.92
C THR A 505 19.36 -19.05 5.07
N LEU A 506 19.03 -18.20 6.05
CA LEU A 506 19.77 -18.09 7.31
C LEU A 506 19.69 -19.39 8.11
N GLU A 507 18.49 -19.94 8.31
CA GLU A 507 18.30 -21.23 8.99
C GLU A 507 19.09 -22.35 8.33
N LEU A 508 19.02 -22.47 7.00
CA LEU A 508 19.77 -23.47 6.24
C LEU A 508 21.29 -23.32 6.39
N ALA A 509 21.80 -22.08 6.43
CA ALA A 509 23.22 -21.81 6.66
C ALA A 509 23.66 -22.25 8.06
N LEU A 510 22.82 -22.00 9.07
CA LEU A 510 23.06 -22.43 10.45
C LEU A 510 23.05 -23.96 10.58
N GLU A 511 22.09 -24.64 9.94
CA GLU A 511 22.01 -26.11 9.91
C GLU A 511 23.26 -26.73 9.26
N ARG A 512 23.75 -26.13 8.18
CA ARG A 512 24.99 -26.54 7.49
C ARG A 512 26.27 -26.14 8.23
N ARG A 513 26.16 -25.39 9.33
CA ARG A 513 27.29 -24.78 10.06
C ARG A 513 28.18 -23.91 9.16
N ASP A 514 27.60 -23.32 8.11
CA ASP A 514 28.28 -22.35 7.25
C ASP A 514 28.17 -20.96 7.86
N ARG A 515 29.15 -20.64 8.72
CA ARG A 515 29.18 -19.36 9.45
C ARG A 515 29.20 -18.15 8.53
N ALA A 516 29.96 -18.20 7.43
CA ALA A 516 30.08 -17.07 6.52
C ALA A 516 28.77 -16.79 5.78
N ALA A 517 28.05 -17.85 5.38
CA ALA A 517 26.73 -17.68 4.80
C ALA A 517 25.71 -17.16 5.83
N ALA A 518 25.73 -17.67 7.05
CA ALA A 518 24.82 -17.23 8.11
C ALA A 518 25.02 -15.74 8.44
N GLU A 519 26.27 -15.29 8.61
CA GLU A 519 26.59 -13.88 8.87
C GLU A 519 26.09 -12.99 7.72
N ARG A 520 26.35 -13.36 6.46
CA ARG A 520 25.88 -12.62 5.28
C ARG A 520 24.35 -12.50 5.21
N TRP A 521 23.62 -13.59 5.48
CA TRP A 521 22.16 -13.57 5.44
C TRP A 521 21.55 -12.79 6.61
N ALA A 522 22.16 -12.88 7.80
CA ALA A 522 21.75 -12.09 8.96
C ALA A 522 22.00 -10.59 8.73
N GLU A 523 23.15 -10.20 8.19
CA GLU A 523 23.44 -8.81 7.82
C GLU A 523 22.44 -8.27 6.81
N ARG A 524 22.11 -9.08 5.80
CA ARG A 524 21.11 -8.70 4.79
C ARG A 524 19.72 -8.54 5.40
N LEU A 525 19.29 -9.47 6.26
CA LEU A 525 18.00 -9.40 6.96
C LEU A 525 17.91 -8.14 7.82
N LEU A 526 18.93 -7.87 8.64
CA LEU A 526 19.01 -6.66 9.46
C LEU A 526 19.07 -5.38 8.62
N ALA A 527 19.60 -5.43 7.39
CA ALA A 527 19.62 -4.25 6.54
C ALA A 527 18.23 -3.92 5.97
N VAL A 528 17.36 -4.91 5.73
CA VAL A 528 16.00 -4.71 5.22
C VAL A 528 14.96 -4.56 6.34
N GLU A 529 15.18 -5.22 7.47
CA GLU A 529 14.37 -5.20 8.69
C GLU A 529 15.28 -4.99 9.92
N PRO A 530 15.69 -3.74 10.21
CA PRO A 530 16.69 -3.43 11.25
C PRO A 530 16.25 -3.56 12.71
#